data_AF-A0AB33P9H6-F1
#
_entry.id   AF-A0AB33P9H6-F1
#
_cell.length_a   1.000
_cell.length_b   1.000
_cell.length_c   1.000
_cell.angle_alpha   90.00
_cell.angle_beta   90.00
_cell.angle_gamma   90.00
#
_symmetry.space_group_name_H-M   'P 1'
#
loop_
_entity.id
_entity.type
_entity.pdbx_description
1 polymer ?
#
loop_
_entity_poly.entity_id
_entity_poly.type
_entity_poly.pdbx_seq_one_letter_code
_entity_poly.pdbx_strand_id
1 'polypeptide(L)'
;HESVTVRLGGGKVRVWKPDTIIDDQTLESLDTNLGFEGMQEEVNNLEACQTGDLLSEAEAKAVQKVNKSARVIGARWVCAFKSAIRVRCRIVAKDLARGTSARKMGYSSPTPSCESLHLMLILCATLNLFLRSLDISHAFMHSPLEDQIVLLRLPLSVSLCDGSVAFLKLKRALNGLRDASLAWLRLLAGTIQGQGLWSDTLEPCFYQGKVLDSKANELGIAMLLVYVDDILLATLIQRVVSGLGWQHEGEIVPIVMESDSSSAIQLVQGIDLPKRSRHIEIRLEWLRDKLKSEEITLIHKQGVENVADLFTKCLPSKDFYRHRSTLGIDRVGFPVQDLAELFVEAMPKRTAYYAFLEVCCDKDSALKRACSTSGFRYLGVSSNMEMLGVQRRVRDFVEQQKTEGLLVHVHVSTPCATGSPLRNFHAGVGETETWKIVMSSASFYLSLGDQASFELPKHNQIWDRELTHKTLERSGLIFSGTVRLCKTGLIGKSCLPIGKQLRFVSTSGAFVTSLERRFGQCDCPEHAALNEVHFGKTALYSPVLARGILNAMKEGFKESGKIKR
;
A
#
# COMPACT_ATOMS: atom_id res chain seq x y z
N HIS A 1 -38.91 6.50 -43.03
CA HIS A 1 -37.61 6.48 -42.35
C HIS A 1 -37.38 5.12 -41.73
N GLU A 2 -36.16 4.60 -41.86
CA GLU A 2 -35.72 3.33 -41.27
C GLU A 2 -35.71 3.44 -39.74
N SER A 3 -36.17 2.40 -39.04
CA SER A 3 -36.15 2.35 -37.57
C SER A 3 -36.11 0.92 -37.05
N VAL A 4 -35.61 0.76 -35.83
CA VAL A 4 -35.59 -0.53 -35.11
C VAL A 4 -36.39 -0.39 -33.82
N THR A 5 -37.15 -1.42 -33.48
CA THR A 5 -37.90 -1.47 -32.21
C THR A 5 -37.06 -2.19 -31.15
N VAL A 6 -36.81 -1.53 -30.03
CA VAL A 6 -36.02 -2.04 -28.90
C VAL A 6 -36.81 -1.94 -27.59
N ARG A 7 -36.44 -2.72 -26.58
CA ARG A 7 -37.02 -2.60 -25.25
C ARG A 7 -36.35 -1.47 -24.47
N LEU A 8 -37.14 -0.75 -23.68
CA LEU A 8 -36.65 0.28 -22.78
C LEU A 8 -37.66 0.51 -21.65
N GLY A 9 -37.19 0.51 -20.40
CA GLY A 9 -37.94 0.88 -19.20
C GLY A 9 -39.24 0.11 -19.01
N GLY A 10 -39.24 -1.18 -19.36
CA GLY A 10 -40.41 -2.07 -19.27
C GLY A 10 -41.36 -2.01 -20.48
N GLY A 11 -41.08 -1.17 -21.48
CA GLY A 11 -41.88 -1.03 -22.70
C GLY A 11 -41.06 -1.24 -23.99
N LYS A 12 -41.60 -0.75 -25.11
CA LYS A 12 -40.95 -0.77 -26.43
C LYS A 12 -40.89 0.63 -27.03
N VAL A 13 -39.73 0.98 -27.57
CA VAL A 13 -39.47 2.26 -28.26
C VAL A 13 -38.94 2.00 -29.66
N ARG A 14 -39.14 2.97 -30.57
CA ARG A 14 -38.51 2.98 -31.89
C ARG A 14 -37.29 3.89 -31.87
N VAL A 15 -36.15 3.35 -32.30
CA VAL A 15 -34.94 4.11 -32.59
C VAL A 15 -34.88 4.35 -34.09
N TRP A 16 -34.94 5.62 -34.48
CA TRP A 16 -34.97 6.05 -35.87
C TRP A 16 -33.55 6.28 -36.37
N LYS A 17 -33.26 5.77 -37.57
CA LYS A 17 -31.97 5.98 -38.22
C LYS A 17 -31.81 7.45 -38.59
N PRO A 18 -30.73 8.11 -38.18
CA PRO A 18 -30.49 9.50 -38.56
C PRO A 18 -30.03 9.59 -40.01
N ASP A 19 -30.23 10.75 -40.63
CA ASP A 19 -29.72 11.03 -41.98
C ASP A 19 -28.21 11.33 -41.97
N THR A 20 -27.72 11.92 -40.88
CA THR A 20 -26.30 12.23 -40.67
C THR A 20 -25.93 12.06 -39.20
N ILE A 21 -24.66 11.72 -38.95
CA ILE A 21 -24.06 11.66 -37.62
C ILE A 21 -22.77 12.45 -37.66
N ILE A 22 -22.55 13.27 -36.65
CA ILE A 22 -21.35 14.09 -36.51
C ILE A 22 -20.62 13.72 -35.22
N ASP A 23 -19.31 13.84 -35.22
CA ASP A 23 -18.50 13.77 -34.02
C ASP A 23 -18.68 15.05 -33.21
N ASP A 24 -19.11 14.95 -31.95
CA ASP A 24 -19.36 16.10 -31.09
C ASP A 24 -18.09 16.85 -30.68
N GLN A 25 -16.90 16.26 -30.84
CA GLN A 25 -15.62 16.90 -30.52
C GLN A 25 -14.96 17.51 -31.75
N THR A 26 -14.89 16.77 -32.87
CA THR A 26 -14.20 17.23 -34.08
C THR A 26 -15.14 17.93 -35.07
N LEU A 27 -16.46 17.76 -34.91
CA LEU A 27 -17.50 18.22 -35.84
C LEU A 27 -17.43 17.57 -37.23
N GLU A 28 -16.65 16.51 -37.39
CA GLU A 28 -16.53 15.77 -38.64
C GLU A 28 -17.71 14.81 -38.83
N SER A 29 -18.04 14.51 -40.10
CA SER A 29 -19.06 13.52 -40.42
C SER A 29 -18.58 12.11 -40.08
N LEU A 30 -19.44 11.33 -39.43
CA LEU A 30 -19.21 9.93 -39.09
C LEU A 30 -20.05 9.02 -39.99
N ASP A 31 -19.66 7.73 -40.04
CA ASP A 31 -20.47 6.72 -40.72
C ASP A 31 -21.85 6.60 -40.05
N THR A 32 -22.89 6.79 -40.87
CA THR A 32 -24.27 6.86 -40.38
C THR A 32 -24.82 5.49 -39.99
N ASN A 33 -24.36 4.41 -40.62
CA ASN A 33 -24.78 3.05 -40.24
C ASN A 33 -24.14 2.67 -38.91
N LEU A 34 -22.83 2.89 -38.76
CA LEU A 34 -22.11 2.58 -37.51
C LEU A 34 -22.65 3.41 -36.34
N GLY A 35 -22.98 4.69 -36.56
CA GLY A 35 -23.58 5.47 -35.49
C GLY A 35 -25.05 5.10 -35.23
N PHE A 36 -25.81 4.61 -36.21
CA PHE A 36 -27.13 4.04 -35.94
C PHE A 36 -27.05 2.76 -35.09
N GLU A 37 -26.05 1.92 -35.32
CA GLU A 37 -25.72 0.79 -34.45
C GLU A 37 -25.34 1.25 -33.04
N GLY A 38 -24.49 2.28 -32.94
CA GLY A 38 -24.13 2.89 -31.65
C GLY A 38 -25.32 3.47 -30.88
N MET A 39 -26.30 4.06 -31.59
CA MET A 39 -27.55 4.53 -30.97
C MET A 39 -28.39 3.37 -30.42
N GLN A 40 -28.48 2.25 -31.16
CA GLN A 40 -29.17 1.05 -30.68
C GLN A 40 -28.46 0.43 -29.48
N GLU A 41 -27.12 0.37 -29.51
CA GLU A 41 -26.28 -0.09 -28.41
C GLU A 41 -26.58 0.70 -27.12
N GLU A 42 -26.60 2.02 -27.20
CA GLU A 42 -26.88 2.88 -26.04
C GLU A 42 -28.28 2.64 -25.45
N VAL A 43 -29.32 2.51 -26.28
CA VAL A 43 -30.68 2.25 -25.76
C VAL A 43 -30.76 0.87 -25.10
N ASN A 44 -30.08 -0.14 -25.66
CA ASN A 44 -29.98 -1.45 -25.05
C ASN A 44 -29.22 -1.39 -23.71
N ASN A 45 -28.18 -0.56 -23.60
CA ASN A 45 -27.45 -0.35 -22.35
C ASN A 45 -28.32 0.30 -21.26
N LEU A 46 -29.15 1.28 -21.63
CA LEU A 46 -30.13 1.88 -20.70
C LEU A 46 -31.12 0.84 -20.14
N GLU A 47 -31.58 -0.08 -20.98
CA GLU A 47 -32.45 -1.19 -20.56
C GLU A 47 -31.71 -2.19 -19.67
N ALA A 48 -30.50 -2.63 -20.08
CA ALA A 48 -29.68 -3.57 -19.32
C ALA A 48 -29.32 -3.03 -17.93
N CYS A 49 -29.01 -1.73 -17.84
CA CYS A 49 -28.75 -1.04 -16.58
C CYS A 49 -30.03 -0.65 -15.81
N GLN A 50 -31.23 -0.94 -16.32
CA GLN A 50 -32.51 -0.58 -15.71
C GLN A 50 -32.58 0.91 -15.31
N THR A 51 -32.12 1.79 -16.21
CA THR A 51 -31.87 3.20 -15.89
C THR A 51 -33.13 3.97 -15.48
N GLY A 52 -34.31 3.55 -15.94
CA GLY A 52 -35.58 4.17 -15.55
C GLY A 52 -36.82 3.48 -16.12
N ASP A 53 -37.99 4.04 -15.82
CA ASP A 53 -39.28 3.54 -16.30
C ASP A 53 -39.77 4.36 -17.50
N LEU A 54 -40.21 3.69 -18.56
CA LEU A 54 -40.73 4.34 -19.77
C LEU A 54 -42.10 4.95 -19.49
N LEU A 55 -42.30 6.19 -19.93
CA LEU A 55 -43.55 6.94 -19.79
C LEU A 55 -43.94 7.61 -21.10
N SER A 56 -45.25 7.70 -21.34
CA SER A 56 -45.85 8.63 -22.29
C SER A 56 -45.83 10.06 -21.76
N GLU A 57 -46.08 11.03 -22.65
CA GLU A 57 -46.19 12.43 -22.27
C GLU A 57 -47.34 12.69 -21.25
N ALA A 58 -48.46 11.97 -21.40
CA ALA A 58 -49.59 12.08 -20.49
C ALA A 58 -49.24 11.59 -19.07
N GLU A 59 -48.52 10.47 -18.97
CA GLU A 59 -48.05 9.91 -17.70
C GLU A 59 -46.98 10.79 -17.06
N ALA A 60 -46.03 11.31 -17.84
CA ALA A 60 -45.02 12.26 -17.35
C ALA A 60 -45.67 13.52 -16.75
N LYS A 61 -46.70 14.07 -17.43
CA LYS A 61 -47.50 15.19 -16.92
C LYS A 61 -48.27 14.81 -15.65
N ALA A 62 -48.80 13.60 -15.56
CA ALA A 62 -49.48 13.12 -14.34
C ALA A 62 -48.51 13.03 -13.16
N VAL A 63 -47.29 12.50 -13.36
CA VAL A 63 -46.24 12.46 -12.32
C VAL A 63 -45.88 13.86 -11.84
N GLN A 64 -45.77 14.83 -12.74
CA GLN A 64 -45.46 16.22 -12.38
C GLN A 64 -46.59 16.91 -11.62
N LYS A 65 -47.86 16.57 -11.91
CA LYS A 65 -49.01 17.09 -11.15
C LYS A 65 -49.01 16.58 -9.70
N VAL A 66 -48.64 15.32 -9.49
CA VAL A 66 -48.55 14.71 -8.15
C VAL A 66 -47.30 15.20 -7.41
N ASN A 67 -46.16 15.26 -8.10
CA ASN A 67 -44.87 15.66 -7.52
C ASN A 67 -44.38 16.98 -8.13
N LYS A 68 -44.71 18.10 -7.47
CA LYS A 68 -44.32 19.44 -7.97
C LYS A 68 -42.81 19.68 -8.02
N SER A 69 -42.02 18.89 -7.30
CA SER A 69 -40.55 18.92 -7.33
C SER A 69 -39.93 18.11 -8.49
N ALA A 70 -40.74 17.38 -9.26
CA ALA A 70 -40.25 16.58 -10.38
C ALA A 70 -39.66 17.47 -11.49
N ARG A 71 -38.42 17.17 -11.87
CA ARG A 71 -37.66 17.92 -12.87
C ARG A 71 -37.82 17.27 -14.23
N VAL A 72 -38.27 18.04 -15.23
CA VAL A 72 -38.34 17.58 -16.62
C VAL A 72 -37.11 18.10 -17.37
N ILE A 73 -36.28 17.20 -17.88
CA ILE A 73 -35.00 17.51 -18.51
C ILE A 73 -34.97 16.92 -19.91
N GLY A 74 -34.53 17.68 -20.91
CA GLY A 74 -34.33 17.16 -22.27
C GLY A 74 -33.02 16.38 -22.39
N ALA A 75 -32.93 15.46 -23.35
CA ALA A 75 -31.69 14.78 -23.69
C ALA A 75 -31.21 15.12 -25.12
N ARG A 76 -29.96 14.78 -25.42
CA ARG A 76 -29.41 14.74 -26.79
C ARG A 76 -28.52 13.53 -26.98
N TRP A 77 -28.29 13.20 -28.24
CA TRP A 77 -27.18 12.34 -28.61
C TRP A 77 -25.86 13.10 -28.50
N VAL A 78 -24.85 12.39 -28.02
CA VAL A 78 -23.44 12.76 -28.13
C VAL A 78 -22.74 11.60 -28.82
N CYS A 79 -22.17 11.85 -29.99
CA CYS A 79 -21.54 10.86 -30.84
C CYS A 79 -20.04 11.14 -30.95
N ALA A 80 -19.22 10.09 -30.96
CA ALA A 80 -17.78 10.21 -31.11
C ALA A 80 -17.22 9.02 -31.90
N PHE A 81 -16.22 9.28 -32.74
CA PHE A 81 -15.42 8.25 -33.37
C PHE A 81 -14.68 7.43 -32.30
N LYS A 82 -14.83 6.10 -32.32
CA LYS A 82 -14.08 5.19 -31.43
C LYS A 82 -13.04 4.41 -32.22
N SER A 83 -13.42 3.85 -33.36
CA SER A 83 -12.53 3.16 -34.29
C SER A 83 -13.16 3.09 -35.68
N ALA A 84 -12.41 2.61 -36.67
CA ALA A 84 -12.88 2.44 -38.05
C ALA A 84 -14.15 1.56 -38.18
N ILE A 85 -14.44 0.73 -37.18
CA ILE A 85 -15.59 -0.19 -37.15
C ILE A 85 -16.62 0.17 -36.07
N ARG A 86 -16.43 1.29 -35.33
CA ARG A 86 -17.31 1.64 -34.21
C ARG A 86 -17.43 3.14 -33.99
N VAL A 87 -18.67 3.62 -34.02
CA VAL A 87 -19.07 4.95 -33.56
C VAL A 87 -19.76 4.80 -32.20
N ARG A 88 -19.31 5.56 -31.20
CA ARG A 88 -19.92 5.56 -29.87
C ARG A 88 -21.00 6.63 -29.82
N CYS A 89 -22.23 6.26 -29.50
CA CYS A 89 -23.32 7.19 -29.24
C CYS A 89 -23.73 7.11 -27.77
N ARG A 90 -24.09 8.25 -27.16
CA ARG A 90 -24.58 8.32 -25.78
C ARG A 90 -25.79 9.23 -25.69
N ILE A 91 -26.76 8.87 -24.86
CA ILE A 91 -27.85 9.78 -24.48
C ILE A 91 -27.38 10.60 -23.27
N VAL A 92 -27.27 11.90 -23.47
CA VAL A 92 -26.77 12.85 -22.48
C VAL A 92 -27.88 13.82 -22.08
N ALA A 93 -28.16 13.90 -20.78
CA ALA A 93 -29.12 14.82 -20.21
C ALA A 93 -28.65 16.28 -20.37
N LYS A 94 -29.56 17.18 -20.72
CA LYS A 94 -29.32 18.62 -20.86
C LYS A 94 -29.61 19.34 -19.55
N ASP A 95 -28.98 18.90 -18.46
CA ASP A 95 -29.15 19.53 -17.15
C ASP A 95 -28.23 20.76 -16.98
N LEU A 96 -28.38 21.72 -17.90
CA LEU A 96 -27.51 22.89 -18.04
C LEU A 96 -27.53 23.77 -16.78
N ALA A 97 -26.35 24.18 -16.30
CA ALA A 97 -26.18 25.10 -15.17
C ALA A 97 -26.95 26.40 -15.38
N ARG A 98 -27.98 26.64 -14.56
CA ARG A 98 -28.58 27.96 -14.35
C ARG A 98 -28.14 28.42 -12.96
N GLY A 99 -27.10 29.27 -12.88
CA GLY A 99 -26.55 29.76 -11.61
C GLY A 99 -25.21 29.14 -11.20
N THR A 100 -25.03 28.91 -9.90
CA THR A 100 -23.76 28.55 -9.24
C THR A 100 -23.14 27.25 -9.76
N SER A 101 -21.80 27.18 -9.84
CA SER A 101 -21.09 26.00 -10.38
C SER A 101 -21.32 24.73 -9.55
N ALA A 102 -21.25 23.55 -10.20
CA ALA A 102 -21.39 22.24 -9.54
C ALA A 102 -20.45 22.07 -8.33
N ARG A 103 -19.24 22.64 -8.40
CA ARG A 103 -18.25 22.66 -7.31
C ARG A 103 -18.75 23.43 -6.08
N LYS A 104 -19.38 24.60 -6.27
CA LYS A 104 -19.96 25.40 -5.17
C LYS A 104 -21.23 24.78 -4.57
N MET A 105 -21.90 23.92 -5.33
CA MET A 105 -23.08 23.17 -4.87
C MET A 105 -22.74 21.78 -4.30
N GLY A 106 -21.46 21.40 -4.26
CA GLY A 106 -21.01 20.11 -3.72
C GLY A 106 -21.28 18.89 -4.62
N TYR A 107 -21.55 19.11 -5.91
CA TYR A 107 -21.92 18.03 -6.86
C TYR A 107 -20.74 17.46 -7.66
N SER A 108 -19.54 18.03 -7.57
CA SER A 108 -18.35 17.50 -8.27
C SER A 108 -17.77 16.29 -7.52
N SER A 109 -17.46 15.22 -8.24
CA SER A 109 -16.57 14.19 -7.72
C SER A 109 -15.17 14.79 -7.51
N PRO A 110 -14.49 14.46 -6.41
CA PRO A 110 -13.08 14.79 -6.26
C PRO A 110 -12.27 14.07 -7.33
N THR A 111 -11.12 14.65 -7.67
CA THR A 111 -10.13 14.03 -8.55
C THR A 111 -8.90 13.69 -7.72
N PRO A 112 -8.30 12.50 -7.90
CA PRO A 112 -7.08 12.13 -7.22
C PRO A 112 -5.96 13.13 -7.49
N SER A 113 -5.18 13.45 -6.46
CA SER A 113 -3.96 14.24 -6.62
C SER A 113 -2.84 13.46 -7.31
N CYS A 114 -1.92 14.18 -7.95
CA CYS A 114 -0.73 13.58 -8.55
C CYS A 114 0.16 12.95 -7.47
N GLU A 115 0.20 13.54 -6.28
CA GLU A 115 0.92 13.05 -5.11
C GLU A 115 0.41 11.66 -4.70
N SER A 116 -0.90 11.47 -4.65
CA SER A 116 -1.53 10.19 -4.29
C SER A 116 -1.29 9.12 -5.36
N LEU A 117 -1.32 9.48 -6.64
CA LEU A 117 -0.92 8.59 -7.73
C LEU A 117 0.54 8.17 -7.61
N HIS A 118 1.47 9.13 -7.45
CA HIS A 118 2.90 8.84 -7.32
C HIS A 118 3.17 7.97 -6.09
N LEU A 119 2.55 8.26 -4.96
CA LEU A 119 2.69 7.47 -3.74
C LEU A 119 2.26 6.02 -3.97
N MET A 120 1.09 5.80 -4.56
CA MET A 120 0.61 4.45 -4.87
C MET A 120 1.55 3.71 -5.83
N LEU A 121 2.07 4.36 -6.88
CA LEU A 121 3.00 3.74 -7.82
C LEU A 121 4.33 3.37 -7.14
N ILE A 122 4.86 4.26 -6.29
CA ILE A 122 6.06 4.00 -5.49
C ILE A 122 5.82 2.80 -4.57
N LEU A 123 4.66 2.73 -3.90
CA LEU A 123 4.27 1.61 -3.04
C LEU A 123 4.17 0.30 -3.82
N CYS A 124 3.56 0.32 -5.01
CA CYS A 124 3.47 -0.85 -5.86
C CYS A 124 4.85 -1.38 -6.25
N ALA A 125 5.73 -0.49 -6.73
CA ALA A 125 7.10 -0.86 -7.11
C ALA A 125 7.92 -1.36 -5.91
N THR A 126 7.75 -0.73 -4.75
CA THR A 126 8.56 -1.01 -3.56
C THR A 126 8.13 -2.28 -2.83
N LEU A 127 6.82 -2.53 -2.75
CA LEU A 127 6.24 -3.67 -2.06
C LEU A 127 5.92 -4.83 -3.02
N ASN A 128 6.32 -4.71 -4.28
CA ASN A 128 6.07 -5.66 -5.35
C ASN A 128 4.57 -6.03 -5.45
N LEU A 129 3.70 -5.02 -5.39
CA LEU A 129 2.25 -5.19 -5.48
C LEU A 129 1.82 -5.34 -6.93
N PHE A 130 0.76 -6.11 -7.13
CA PHE A 130 0.11 -6.19 -8.43
C PHE A 130 -0.77 -4.97 -8.62
N LEU A 131 -0.40 -4.14 -9.60
CA LEU A 131 -1.19 -3.01 -10.05
C LEU A 131 -2.05 -3.43 -11.25
N ARG A 132 -3.33 -3.11 -11.22
CA ARG A 132 -4.28 -3.32 -12.31
C ARG A 132 -5.11 -2.06 -12.53
N SER A 133 -5.39 -1.73 -13.77
CA SER A 133 -6.42 -0.75 -14.13
C SER A 133 -7.75 -1.47 -14.32
N LEU A 134 -8.81 -0.90 -13.80
CA LEU A 134 -10.19 -1.32 -14.00
C LEU A 134 -10.94 -0.13 -14.61
N ASP A 135 -11.72 -0.39 -15.65
CA ASP A 135 -12.63 0.58 -16.27
C ASP A 135 -14.05 0.11 -15.99
N ILE A 136 -14.84 0.92 -15.28
CA ILE A 136 -16.24 0.59 -14.99
C ILE A 136 -17.12 1.03 -16.14
N SER A 137 -17.50 0.07 -16.97
CA SER A 137 -18.50 0.26 -18.02
C SER A 137 -19.81 0.80 -17.44
N HIS A 138 -20.35 1.85 -18.07
CA HIS A 138 -21.64 2.46 -17.72
C HIS A 138 -21.78 2.95 -16.26
N ALA A 139 -20.68 3.34 -15.60
CA ALA A 139 -20.62 3.74 -14.19
C ALA A 139 -21.85 4.54 -13.68
N PHE A 140 -22.21 5.65 -14.34
CA PHE A 140 -23.35 6.48 -13.90
C PHE A 140 -24.70 5.76 -13.97
N MET A 141 -24.88 4.85 -14.94
CA MET A 141 -26.12 4.07 -15.10
C MET A 141 -26.25 2.96 -14.03
N HIS A 142 -25.27 2.78 -13.16
CA HIS A 142 -25.39 1.95 -11.96
C HIS A 142 -25.80 2.76 -10.72
N SER A 143 -25.58 4.07 -10.71
CA SER A 143 -25.76 4.95 -9.55
C SER A 143 -27.23 5.28 -9.30
N PRO A 144 -27.83 4.95 -8.14
CA PRO A 144 -29.22 5.28 -7.84
C PRO A 144 -29.43 6.80 -7.64
N LEU A 145 -30.62 7.28 -8.02
CA LEU A 145 -31.10 8.63 -7.74
C LEU A 145 -32.12 8.57 -6.59
N GLU A 146 -31.64 8.73 -5.35
CA GLU A 146 -32.45 8.45 -4.15
C GLU A 146 -33.48 9.55 -3.83
N ASP A 147 -33.09 10.83 -3.95
CA ASP A 147 -33.87 11.95 -3.42
C ASP A 147 -34.60 12.80 -4.49
N GLN A 148 -34.55 12.40 -5.76
CA GLN A 148 -35.02 13.23 -6.87
C GLN A 148 -35.83 12.48 -7.91
N ILE A 149 -36.94 13.07 -8.35
CA ILE A 149 -37.72 12.59 -9.49
C ILE A 149 -37.29 13.36 -10.73
N VAL A 150 -36.55 12.68 -11.62
CA VAL A 150 -36.12 13.24 -12.90
C VAL A 150 -36.86 12.54 -14.03
N LEU A 151 -37.57 13.32 -14.84
CA LEU A 151 -38.27 12.89 -16.04
C LEU A 151 -37.44 13.33 -17.26
N LEU A 152 -36.73 12.39 -17.87
CA LEU A 152 -35.89 12.63 -19.03
C LEU A 152 -36.73 12.52 -20.30
N ARG A 153 -36.88 13.63 -21.02
CA ARG A 153 -37.45 13.62 -22.38
C ARG A 153 -36.40 13.10 -23.35
N LEU A 154 -36.65 11.94 -23.95
CA LEU A 154 -35.70 11.31 -24.88
C LEU A 154 -35.57 12.13 -26.18
N PRO A 155 -34.47 11.96 -26.93
CA PRO A 155 -34.31 12.57 -28.25
C PRO A 155 -35.45 12.16 -29.19
N LEU A 156 -35.82 13.02 -30.15
CA LEU A 156 -36.93 12.73 -31.09
C LEU A 156 -36.70 11.45 -31.92
N SER A 157 -35.45 11.07 -32.14
CA SER A 157 -35.08 9.81 -32.79
C SER A 157 -35.31 8.58 -31.91
N VAL A 158 -35.80 8.76 -30.68
CA VAL A 158 -36.29 7.68 -29.80
C VAL A 158 -37.73 8.00 -29.40
N SER A 159 -38.68 7.30 -30.00
CA SER A 159 -40.12 7.54 -29.81
C SER A 159 -40.81 6.32 -29.23
N LEU A 160 -42.03 6.50 -28.73
CA LEU A 160 -42.94 5.38 -28.52
C LEU A 160 -43.29 4.72 -29.86
N CYS A 161 -43.84 3.50 -29.81
CA CYS A 161 -44.16 2.73 -31.01
C CYS A 161 -45.24 3.37 -31.89
N ASP A 162 -46.08 4.23 -31.32
CA ASP A 162 -47.08 5.04 -32.03
C ASP A 162 -46.50 6.34 -32.64
N GLY A 163 -45.18 6.58 -32.46
CA GLY A 163 -44.49 7.77 -32.95
C GLY A 163 -44.52 8.96 -31.99
N SER A 164 -45.21 8.88 -30.86
CA SER A 164 -45.26 9.95 -29.86
C SER A 164 -43.96 10.06 -29.05
N VAL A 165 -43.78 11.19 -28.37
CA VAL A 165 -42.56 11.48 -27.59
C VAL A 165 -42.46 10.55 -26.39
N ALA A 166 -41.31 9.89 -26.24
CA ALA A 166 -41.02 9.04 -25.09
C ALA A 166 -40.31 9.82 -23.96
N PHE A 167 -40.69 9.50 -22.72
CA PHE A 167 -40.02 9.96 -21.51
C PHE A 167 -39.48 8.77 -20.71
N LEU A 168 -38.40 8.99 -19.96
CA LEU A 168 -37.86 8.03 -19.02
C LEU A 168 -37.86 8.65 -17.62
N LYS A 169 -38.58 8.05 -16.67
CA LYS A 169 -38.47 8.39 -15.25
C LYS A 169 -37.21 7.72 -14.70
N LEU A 170 -36.17 8.50 -14.47
CA LEU A 170 -34.87 7.97 -14.09
C LEU A 170 -34.91 7.38 -12.69
N LYS A 171 -34.41 6.16 -12.58
CA LYS A 171 -34.07 5.47 -11.31
C LYS A 171 -32.58 5.61 -11.00
N ARG A 172 -31.77 5.75 -12.05
CA ARG A 172 -30.32 5.82 -11.97
C ARG A 172 -29.77 7.02 -12.73
N ALA A 173 -28.56 7.44 -12.39
CA ALA A 173 -27.94 8.61 -12.96
C ALA A 173 -27.54 8.39 -14.43
N LEU A 174 -27.31 9.51 -15.14
CA LEU A 174 -26.92 9.52 -16.54
C LEU A 174 -25.91 10.62 -16.82
N ASN A 175 -25.16 10.44 -17.91
CA ASN A 175 -24.28 11.48 -18.43
C ASN A 175 -25.05 12.80 -18.60
N GLY A 176 -24.44 13.90 -18.16
CA GLY A 176 -25.02 15.24 -18.29
C GLY A 176 -26.01 15.65 -17.19
N LEU A 177 -26.36 14.77 -16.24
CA LEU A 177 -26.98 15.20 -14.98
C LEU A 177 -25.93 15.86 -14.08
N ARG A 178 -26.31 16.91 -13.36
CA ARG A 178 -25.36 17.66 -12.51
C ARG A 178 -24.84 16.88 -11.31
N ASP A 179 -25.61 15.92 -10.83
CA ASP A 179 -25.34 15.09 -9.65
C ASP A 179 -24.87 13.67 -9.99
N ALA A 180 -24.70 13.32 -11.27
CA ALA A 180 -24.29 11.99 -11.69
C ALA A 180 -22.96 11.54 -11.07
N SER A 181 -21.96 12.43 -11.08
CA SER A 181 -20.63 12.14 -10.50
C SER A 181 -20.70 11.93 -8.99
N LEU A 182 -21.56 12.67 -8.28
CA LEU A 182 -21.75 12.51 -6.84
C LEU A 182 -22.51 11.21 -6.52
N ALA A 183 -23.55 10.88 -7.28
CA ALA A 183 -24.30 9.64 -7.13
C ALA A 183 -23.39 8.43 -7.34
N TRP A 184 -22.51 8.48 -8.35
CA TRP A 184 -21.48 7.47 -8.60
C TRP A 184 -20.48 7.36 -7.44
N LEU A 185 -19.94 8.49 -6.99
CA LEU A 185 -19.01 8.49 -5.87
C LEU A 185 -19.61 7.85 -4.61
N ARG A 186 -20.88 8.17 -4.30
CA ARG A 186 -21.57 7.59 -3.13
C ARG A 186 -21.75 6.08 -3.25
N LEU A 187 -22.22 5.60 -4.40
CA LEU A 187 -22.38 4.17 -4.66
C LEU A 187 -21.04 3.44 -4.54
N LEU A 188 -20.01 3.96 -5.21
CA LEU A 188 -18.70 3.35 -5.24
C LEU A 188 -18.04 3.36 -3.86
N ALA A 189 -18.07 4.49 -3.15
CA ALA A 189 -17.53 4.61 -1.80
C ALA A 189 -18.21 3.65 -0.83
N GLY A 190 -19.55 3.56 -0.86
CA GLY A 190 -20.29 2.61 -0.02
C GLY A 190 -19.96 1.15 -0.35
N THR A 191 -19.81 0.83 -1.63
CA THR A 191 -19.43 -0.52 -2.08
C THR A 191 -18.02 -0.89 -1.61
N ILE A 192 -17.05 0.02 -1.80
CA ILE A 192 -15.65 -0.17 -1.37
C ILE A 192 -15.54 -0.29 0.15
N GLN A 193 -16.28 0.56 0.90
CA GLN A 193 -16.34 0.50 2.36
C GLN A 193 -16.95 -0.80 2.87
N GLY A 194 -17.96 -1.33 2.19
CA GLY A 194 -18.52 -2.65 2.48
C GLY A 194 -17.50 -3.79 2.38
N GLN A 195 -16.42 -3.62 1.61
CA GLN A 195 -15.33 -4.60 1.51
C GLN A 195 -14.23 -4.43 2.57
N GLY A 196 -14.37 -3.48 3.50
CA GLY A 196 -13.39 -3.22 4.57
C GLY A 196 -12.34 -2.15 4.25
N LEU A 197 -12.47 -1.46 3.12
CA LEU A 197 -11.54 -0.41 2.68
C LEU A 197 -12.06 0.98 3.06
N TRP A 198 -11.18 1.89 3.42
CA TRP A 198 -11.55 3.22 3.89
C TRP A 198 -10.73 4.30 3.17
N SER A 199 -11.24 5.53 3.15
CA SER A 199 -10.59 6.70 2.56
C SER A 199 -10.53 7.85 3.57
N ASP A 200 -9.49 8.68 3.50
CA ASP A 200 -9.40 9.90 4.33
C ASP A 200 -10.11 11.08 3.66
N THR A 201 -10.38 12.12 4.44
CA THR A 201 -10.92 13.40 3.95
C THR A 201 -9.95 14.22 3.11
N LEU A 202 -8.63 14.06 3.30
CA LEU A 202 -7.58 14.75 2.54
C LEU A 202 -7.50 14.22 1.10
N GLU A 203 -7.64 12.90 0.93
CA GLU A 203 -7.65 12.25 -0.38
C GLU A 203 -8.85 11.30 -0.50
N PRO A 204 -10.06 11.83 -0.76
CA PRO A 204 -11.30 11.04 -0.80
C PRO A 204 -11.36 10.06 -1.99
N CYS A 205 -10.45 10.20 -2.96
CA CYS A 205 -10.31 9.31 -4.13
C CYS A 205 -9.38 8.13 -3.88
N PHE A 206 -8.68 8.09 -2.73
CA PHE A 206 -7.75 7.03 -2.38
C PHE A 206 -8.32 6.18 -1.25
N TYR A 207 -8.51 4.90 -1.52
CA TYR A 207 -9.02 3.92 -0.59
C TYR A 207 -7.93 2.92 -0.24
N GLN A 208 -7.89 2.48 1.02
CA GLN A 208 -6.94 1.48 1.48
C GLN A 208 -7.51 0.67 2.63
N GLY A 209 -6.97 -0.52 2.85
CA GLY A 209 -7.34 -1.34 4.01
C GLY A 209 -7.25 -2.83 3.77
N LYS A 210 -7.89 -3.57 4.66
CA LYS A 210 -7.99 -5.02 4.61
C LYS A 210 -9.28 -5.39 3.89
N VAL A 211 -9.15 -6.18 2.83
CA VAL A 211 -10.28 -6.78 2.14
C VAL A 211 -10.81 -7.92 3.00
N LEU A 212 -12.11 -7.88 3.28
CA LEU A 212 -12.81 -8.91 4.05
C LEU A 212 -13.68 -9.76 3.13
N ASP A 213 -13.78 -11.06 3.42
CA ASP A 213 -14.79 -11.91 2.79
C ASP A 213 -16.19 -11.68 3.41
N SER A 214 -17.21 -12.33 2.85
CA SER A 214 -18.60 -12.26 3.34
C SER A 214 -18.79 -12.79 4.77
N LYS A 215 -17.79 -13.47 5.35
CA LYS A 215 -17.76 -13.98 6.73
C LYS A 215 -16.83 -13.15 7.62
N ALA A 216 -16.38 -11.98 7.16
CA ALA A 216 -15.46 -11.08 7.84
C ALA A 216 -14.04 -11.65 8.07
N ASN A 217 -13.62 -12.65 7.29
CA ASN A 217 -12.23 -13.10 7.28
C ASN A 217 -11.35 -12.18 6.44
N GLU A 218 -10.13 -11.92 6.90
CA GLU A 218 -9.16 -11.11 6.18
C GLU A 218 -8.59 -11.86 4.97
N LEU A 219 -8.84 -11.33 3.76
CA LEU A 219 -8.32 -11.87 2.50
C LEU A 219 -6.96 -11.28 2.11
N GLY A 220 -6.68 -10.04 2.52
CA GLY A 220 -5.42 -9.37 2.26
C GLY A 220 -5.55 -7.85 2.22
N ILE A 221 -4.49 -7.17 1.81
CA ILE A 221 -4.45 -5.69 1.73
C ILE A 221 -4.65 -5.25 0.29
N ALA A 222 -5.47 -4.21 0.11
CA ALA A 222 -5.70 -3.53 -1.16
C ALA A 222 -5.60 -2.00 -1.02
N MET A 223 -5.15 -1.35 -2.09
CA MET A 223 -5.26 0.09 -2.30
C MET A 223 -6.00 0.35 -3.61
N LEU A 224 -6.86 1.37 -3.64
CA LEU A 224 -7.55 1.82 -4.83
C LEU A 224 -7.37 3.32 -4.99
N LEU A 225 -6.96 3.76 -6.18
CA LEU A 225 -7.05 5.15 -6.59
C LEU A 225 -8.14 5.28 -7.65
N VAL A 226 -9.17 6.07 -7.34
CA VAL A 226 -10.37 6.20 -8.17
C VAL A 226 -10.38 7.55 -8.88
N TYR A 227 -10.38 7.53 -10.21
CA TYR A 227 -10.66 8.68 -11.07
C TYR A 227 -11.98 8.42 -11.79
N VAL A 228 -13.10 8.81 -11.17
CA VAL A 228 -14.45 8.57 -11.72
C VAL A 228 -14.66 7.08 -12.05
N ASP A 229 -14.69 6.70 -13.32
CA ASP A 229 -14.90 5.34 -13.85
C ASP A 229 -13.60 4.51 -13.95
N ASP A 230 -12.44 5.17 -13.95
CA ASP A 230 -11.13 4.53 -13.92
C ASP A 230 -10.68 4.24 -12.48
N ILE A 231 -10.25 3.02 -12.23
CA ILE A 231 -9.77 2.59 -10.92
C ILE A 231 -8.42 1.90 -11.07
N LEU A 232 -7.42 2.41 -10.38
CA LEU A 232 -6.16 1.71 -10.20
C LEU A 232 -6.22 0.90 -8.90
N LEU A 233 -6.13 -0.42 -9.01
CA LEU A 233 -6.15 -1.37 -7.91
C LEU A 233 -4.75 -1.96 -7.69
N ALA A 234 -4.23 -1.79 -6.48
CA ALA A 234 -2.98 -2.40 -6.04
C ALA A 234 -3.22 -3.45 -4.95
N THR A 235 -2.68 -4.67 -5.11
CA THR A 235 -2.89 -5.78 -4.16
C THR A 235 -1.60 -6.55 -3.86
N LEU A 236 -1.45 -7.03 -2.62
CA LEU A 236 -0.28 -7.76 -2.14
C LEU A 236 -0.25 -9.24 -2.59
N ILE A 237 -1.43 -9.86 -2.79
CA ILE A 237 -1.55 -11.29 -3.13
C ILE A 237 -2.66 -11.47 -4.17
N GLN A 238 -2.37 -12.19 -5.25
CA GLN A 238 -3.29 -12.52 -6.35
C GLN A 238 -4.60 -13.19 -5.87
N ARG A 239 -4.56 -13.88 -4.71
CA ARG A 239 -5.73 -14.46 -4.03
C ARG A 239 -6.82 -13.46 -3.66
N VAL A 240 -6.51 -12.18 -3.47
CA VAL A 240 -7.51 -11.14 -3.20
C VAL A 240 -8.39 -10.92 -4.45
N VAL A 241 -7.78 -10.89 -5.63
CA VAL A 241 -8.52 -10.76 -6.91
C VAL A 241 -9.36 -12.01 -7.19
N SER A 242 -8.82 -13.20 -6.91
CA SER A 242 -9.57 -14.46 -7.04
C SER A 242 -10.69 -14.59 -5.99
N GLY A 243 -10.49 -14.10 -4.76
CA GLY A 243 -11.50 -14.09 -3.70
C GLY A 243 -12.62 -13.07 -3.91
N LEU A 244 -12.36 -12.00 -4.66
CA LEU A 244 -13.37 -11.01 -5.06
C LEU A 244 -14.19 -11.44 -6.30
N GLY A 245 -13.84 -12.57 -6.95
CA GLY A 245 -14.56 -13.08 -8.11
C GLY A 245 -14.33 -12.28 -9.40
N TRP A 246 -13.25 -11.51 -9.51
CA TRP A 246 -13.00 -10.57 -10.62
C TRP A 246 -12.09 -11.11 -11.72
N GLN A 247 -11.82 -12.42 -11.72
CA GLN A 247 -11.18 -13.10 -12.83
C GLN A 247 -12.26 -13.84 -13.62
N HIS A 248 -12.59 -13.36 -14.82
CA HIS A 248 -13.37 -14.13 -15.78
C HIS A 248 -12.41 -15.01 -16.59
N GLU A 249 -12.72 -16.30 -16.71
CA GLU A 249 -12.05 -17.22 -17.63
C GLU A 249 -12.23 -16.70 -19.07
N GLY A 250 -11.14 -16.33 -19.76
CA GLY A 250 -11.19 -16.11 -21.22
C GLY A 250 -10.28 -15.04 -21.83
N GLU A 251 -9.72 -14.09 -21.07
CA GLU A 251 -8.75 -13.14 -21.66
C GLU A 251 -7.36 -13.78 -21.79
N ILE A 252 -7.04 -14.19 -23.01
CA ILE A 252 -5.68 -14.59 -23.38
C ILE A 252 -4.83 -13.33 -23.47
N VAL A 253 -3.98 -13.10 -22.48
CA VAL A 253 -2.88 -12.14 -22.58
C VAL A 253 -1.75 -12.86 -23.33
N PRO A 254 -1.35 -12.42 -24.53
CA PRO A 254 -0.27 -13.07 -25.28
C PRO A 254 1.03 -12.97 -24.49
N ILE A 255 1.57 -14.12 -24.09
CA ILE A 255 2.80 -14.20 -23.30
C ILE A 255 3.98 -14.13 -24.25
N VAL A 256 4.75 -13.04 -24.20
CA VAL A 256 6.03 -12.96 -24.91
C VAL A 256 7.07 -13.77 -24.14
N MET A 257 7.57 -14.85 -24.76
CA MET A 257 8.61 -15.71 -24.23
C MET A 257 9.89 -15.49 -25.02
N GLU A 258 10.92 -14.97 -24.35
CA GLU A 258 12.23 -14.73 -24.95
C GLU A 258 13.16 -15.93 -24.69
N SER A 259 13.91 -16.38 -25.70
CA SER A 259 14.90 -17.45 -25.55
C SER A 259 16.18 -17.14 -26.31
N ASP A 260 17.31 -17.50 -25.71
CA ASP A 260 18.64 -17.42 -26.32
C ASP A 260 19.10 -18.69 -27.02
N SER A 261 18.33 -19.76 -26.90
CA SER A 261 18.61 -21.01 -27.59
C SER A 261 17.94 -21.02 -28.95
N SER A 262 18.69 -20.62 -29.98
CA SER A 262 18.25 -20.72 -31.38
C SER A 262 17.83 -22.14 -31.75
N SER A 263 18.50 -23.16 -31.21
CA SER A 263 18.15 -24.57 -31.39
C SER A 263 16.80 -24.93 -30.75
N ALA A 264 16.48 -24.44 -29.55
CA ALA A 264 15.18 -24.69 -28.93
C ALA A 264 14.05 -23.99 -29.69
N ILE A 265 14.28 -22.76 -30.18
CA ILE A 265 13.33 -22.01 -31.02
C ILE A 265 13.06 -22.77 -32.33
N GLN A 266 14.11 -23.20 -33.02
CA GLN A 266 13.99 -23.97 -34.28
C GLN A 266 13.26 -25.30 -34.10
N LEU A 267 13.52 -25.98 -32.97
CA LEU A 267 12.91 -27.25 -32.64
C LEU A 267 11.40 -27.11 -32.36
N VAL A 268 10.99 -26.00 -31.73
CA VAL A 268 9.57 -25.66 -31.57
C VAL A 268 8.94 -25.23 -32.90
N GLN A 269 9.69 -24.52 -33.76
CA GLN A 269 9.27 -24.12 -35.11
C GLN A 269 9.29 -25.25 -36.15
N GLY A 270 9.76 -26.45 -35.79
CA GLY A 270 9.60 -27.67 -36.57
C GLY A 270 10.79 -28.06 -37.48
N ILE A 271 12.00 -27.54 -37.21
CA ILE A 271 13.21 -27.92 -37.95
C ILE A 271 13.99 -28.93 -37.09
N ASP A 272 13.96 -30.19 -37.52
CA ASP A 272 14.72 -31.34 -37.02
C ASP A 272 14.46 -31.82 -35.57
N LEU A 273 13.72 -32.92 -35.45
CA LEU A 273 13.59 -33.69 -34.21
C LEU A 273 14.13 -35.13 -34.38
N PRO A 274 15.13 -35.56 -33.59
CA PRO A 274 15.52 -36.97 -33.48
C PRO A 274 14.43 -37.80 -32.76
N LYS A 275 14.09 -38.97 -33.31
CA LYS A 275 12.97 -39.87 -32.92
C LYS A 275 13.06 -40.55 -31.53
N ARG A 276 13.63 -39.94 -30.50
CA ARG A 276 13.75 -40.57 -29.18
C ARG A 276 13.33 -39.65 -28.04
N SER A 277 12.01 -39.59 -27.79
CA SER A 277 11.34 -39.64 -26.46
C SER A 277 9.91 -39.08 -26.56
N ARG A 278 8.87 -39.94 -26.50
CA ARG A 278 7.44 -39.56 -26.61
C ARG A 278 6.97 -38.45 -25.66
N HIS A 279 7.59 -38.31 -24.48
CA HIS A 279 7.21 -37.29 -23.51
C HIS A 279 7.64 -35.87 -23.90
N ILE A 280 8.70 -35.75 -24.71
CA ILE A 280 9.15 -34.47 -25.26
C ILE A 280 8.20 -34.02 -26.37
N GLU A 281 7.72 -34.95 -27.20
CA GLU A 281 6.78 -34.68 -28.30
C GLU A 281 5.47 -34.04 -27.81
N ILE A 282 4.84 -34.55 -26.74
CA ILE A 282 3.58 -33.99 -26.23
C ILE A 282 3.74 -32.56 -25.70
N ARG A 283 4.84 -32.27 -24.98
CA ARG A 283 5.10 -30.93 -24.46
C ARG A 283 5.43 -29.93 -25.57
N LEU A 284 6.12 -30.38 -26.61
CA LEU A 284 6.40 -29.57 -27.79
C LEU A 284 5.14 -29.29 -28.61
N GLU A 285 4.26 -30.29 -28.80
CA GLU A 285 2.98 -30.08 -29.49
C GLU A 285 2.07 -29.12 -28.71
N TRP A 286 2.03 -29.22 -27.38
CA TRP A 286 1.33 -28.22 -26.55
C TRP A 286 1.89 -26.82 -26.76
N LEU A 287 3.22 -26.65 -26.74
CA LEU A 287 3.85 -25.34 -26.92
C LEU A 287 3.60 -24.79 -28.33
N ARG A 288 3.60 -25.65 -29.36
CA ARG A 288 3.25 -25.30 -30.74
C ARG A 288 1.79 -24.88 -30.87
N ASP A 289 0.87 -25.57 -30.20
CA ASP A 289 -0.54 -25.21 -30.17
C ASP A 289 -0.73 -23.81 -29.57
N LYS A 290 -0.01 -23.50 -28.47
CA LYS A 290 -0.01 -22.19 -27.84
C LYS A 290 0.62 -21.07 -28.68
N LEU A 291 1.62 -21.39 -29.49
CA LEU A 291 2.18 -20.45 -30.47
C LEU A 291 1.23 -20.23 -31.65
N LYS A 292 0.53 -21.28 -32.10
CA LYS A 292 -0.48 -21.20 -33.18
C LYS A 292 -1.73 -20.42 -32.75
N SER A 293 -2.14 -20.53 -31.49
CA SER A 293 -3.28 -19.78 -30.94
C SER A 293 -2.93 -18.35 -30.54
N GLU A 294 -1.70 -17.90 -30.80
CA GLU A 294 -1.16 -16.59 -30.39
C GLU A 294 -1.19 -16.34 -28.87
N GLU A 295 -1.43 -17.37 -28.05
CA GLU A 295 -1.35 -17.33 -26.59
C GLU A 295 0.09 -17.09 -26.10
N ILE A 296 1.08 -17.51 -26.88
CA ILE A 296 2.51 -17.29 -26.64
C ILE A 296 3.14 -16.71 -27.90
N THR A 297 4.06 -15.76 -27.77
CA THR A 297 4.94 -15.28 -28.85
C THR A 297 6.38 -15.57 -28.48
N LEU A 298 7.12 -16.30 -29.33
CA LEU A 298 8.51 -16.67 -29.05
C LEU A 298 9.48 -15.72 -29.78
N ILE A 299 10.37 -15.05 -29.05
CA ILE A 299 11.35 -14.11 -29.62
C ILE A 299 12.76 -14.57 -29.29
N HIS A 300 13.66 -14.57 -30.27
CA HIS A 300 15.06 -14.84 -30.03
C HIS A 300 15.73 -13.63 -29.34
N LYS A 301 16.44 -13.88 -28.24
CA LYS A 301 17.21 -12.89 -27.51
C LYS A 301 18.66 -13.31 -27.46
N GLN A 302 19.62 -12.41 -27.65
CA GLN A 302 21.02 -12.79 -27.53
C GLN A 302 21.31 -13.29 -26.10
N GLY A 303 22.11 -14.35 -25.95
CA GLY A 303 22.40 -14.93 -24.63
C GLY A 303 22.97 -13.92 -23.63
N VAL A 304 23.81 -12.99 -24.09
CA VAL A 304 24.34 -11.90 -23.25
C VAL A 304 23.28 -10.90 -22.78
N GLU A 305 22.10 -10.89 -23.40
CA GLU A 305 20.96 -10.06 -23.01
C GLU A 305 19.89 -10.86 -22.26
N ASN A 306 20.04 -12.19 -22.16
CA ASN A 306 19.06 -13.06 -21.51
C ASN A 306 19.11 -12.88 -19.98
N VAL A 307 18.14 -12.13 -19.46
CA VAL A 307 18.03 -11.84 -18.03
C VAL A 307 17.81 -13.10 -17.18
N ALA A 308 17.29 -14.19 -17.77
CA ALA A 308 17.10 -15.47 -17.08
C ALA A 308 18.43 -16.12 -16.65
N ASP A 309 19.56 -15.71 -17.24
CA ASP A 309 20.90 -16.19 -16.86
C ASP A 309 21.22 -15.86 -15.39
N LEU A 310 20.69 -14.76 -14.86
CA LEU A 310 20.84 -14.38 -13.46
C LEU A 310 20.34 -15.46 -12.49
N PHE A 311 19.33 -16.23 -12.91
CA PHE A 311 18.70 -17.25 -12.08
C PHE A 311 19.23 -18.66 -12.32
N THR A 312 20.03 -18.86 -13.37
CA THR A 312 20.42 -20.20 -13.86
C THR A 312 21.93 -20.39 -13.97
N LYS A 313 22.72 -19.31 -13.98
CA LYS A 313 24.18 -19.35 -14.16
C LYS A 313 24.90 -18.53 -13.09
N CYS A 314 26.12 -18.93 -12.75
CA CYS A 314 27.04 -18.10 -11.94
C CYS A 314 27.71 -17.06 -12.84
N LEU A 315 27.18 -15.84 -12.86
CA LEU A 315 27.63 -14.79 -13.78
C LEU A 315 28.81 -13.97 -13.23
N PRO A 316 29.74 -13.49 -14.09
CA PRO A 316 30.72 -12.47 -13.73
C PRO A 316 30.04 -11.19 -13.25
N SER A 317 30.68 -10.45 -12.34
CA SER A 317 30.07 -9.29 -11.67
C SER A 317 29.49 -8.25 -12.63
N LYS A 318 30.13 -8.02 -13.78
CA LYS A 318 29.66 -7.08 -14.81
C LYS A 318 28.30 -7.48 -15.38
N ASP A 319 28.14 -8.73 -15.77
CA ASP A 319 26.90 -9.24 -16.37
C ASP A 319 25.81 -9.41 -15.29
N PHE A 320 26.19 -9.84 -14.08
CA PHE A 320 25.31 -9.86 -12.91
C PHE A 320 24.69 -8.49 -12.65
N TYR A 321 25.51 -7.42 -12.57
CA TYR A 321 25.00 -6.08 -12.31
C TYR A 321 24.16 -5.54 -13.46
N ARG A 322 24.53 -5.83 -14.72
CA ARG A 322 23.74 -5.44 -15.90
C ARG A 322 22.34 -6.06 -15.85
N HIS A 323 22.22 -7.38 -15.72
CA HIS A 323 20.92 -8.06 -15.69
C HIS A 323 20.10 -7.69 -14.45
N ARG A 324 20.75 -7.51 -13.31
CA ARG A 324 20.12 -7.00 -12.08
C ARG A 324 19.51 -5.61 -12.30
N SER A 325 20.21 -4.68 -12.94
CA SER A 325 19.67 -3.35 -13.27
C SER A 325 18.58 -3.42 -14.34
N THR A 326 18.69 -4.30 -15.34
CA THR A 326 17.63 -4.53 -16.35
C THR A 326 16.33 -5.06 -15.73
N LEU A 327 16.41 -5.83 -14.64
CA LEU A 327 15.25 -6.24 -13.83
C LEU A 327 14.65 -5.10 -13.00
N GLY A 328 15.18 -3.88 -13.10
CA GLY A 328 14.81 -2.76 -12.23
C GLY A 328 15.35 -2.91 -10.81
N ILE A 329 16.23 -3.88 -10.54
CA ILE A 329 16.84 -4.13 -9.23
C ILE A 329 18.09 -3.26 -9.09
N ASP A 330 17.90 -1.95 -9.05
CA ASP A 330 18.98 -1.00 -8.78
C ASP A 330 19.11 -0.70 -7.28
N ARG A 331 20.29 -0.20 -6.88
CA ARG A 331 20.48 0.32 -5.52
C ARG A 331 19.79 1.67 -5.42
N VAL A 332 18.48 1.67 -5.22
CA VAL A 332 17.76 2.85 -4.75
C VAL A 332 18.07 3.00 -3.27
N GLY A 333 18.71 4.11 -2.90
CA GLY A 333 19.03 4.44 -1.51
C GLY A 333 17.81 4.88 -0.73
N PHE A 334 16.80 4.03 -0.58
CA PHE A 334 15.66 4.22 0.31
C PHE A 334 15.32 2.87 0.97
N PRO A 335 15.26 2.78 2.32
CA PRO A 335 14.87 1.54 2.98
C PRO A 335 13.38 1.26 2.74
N VAL A 336 13.09 0.21 1.97
CA VAL A 336 11.75 -0.36 1.69
C VAL A 336 10.91 -0.63 2.95
N GLN A 337 11.55 -0.72 4.13
CA GLN A 337 10.88 -0.96 5.41
C GLN A 337 10.07 0.25 5.91
N ASP A 338 10.39 1.47 5.46
CA ASP A 338 9.71 2.70 5.90
C ASP A 338 8.33 2.90 5.21
N LEU A 339 8.09 2.28 4.04
CA LEU A 339 6.81 2.38 3.31
C LEU A 339 5.71 1.45 3.86
N ALA A 340 6.10 0.33 4.47
CA ALA A 340 5.16 -0.52 5.21
C ALA A 340 4.69 0.15 6.51
N GLU A 341 5.49 1.07 7.07
CA GLU A 341 5.20 1.77 8.33
C GLU A 341 4.21 2.94 8.13
N LEU A 342 4.22 3.62 6.96
CA LEU A 342 3.18 4.58 6.56
C LEU A 342 1.76 3.96 6.48
N PHE A 343 1.65 2.67 6.14
CA PHE A 343 0.38 1.93 6.14
C PHE A 343 -0.13 1.61 7.55
N VAL A 344 0.76 1.53 8.53
CA VAL A 344 0.41 1.28 9.94
C VAL A 344 0.05 2.58 10.66
N GLU A 345 0.67 3.70 10.29
CA GLU A 345 0.38 5.04 10.84
C GLU A 345 -1.04 5.55 10.55
N ALA A 346 -1.70 4.99 9.53
CA ALA A 346 -3.05 5.34 9.10
C ALA A 346 -4.17 4.60 9.88
N MET A 347 -3.82 3.71 10.81
CA MET A 347 -4.79 3.09 11.73
C MET A 347 -5.21 4.09 12.82
N PRO A 348 -6.44 4.00 13.37
CA PRO A 348 -6.82 4.78 14.54
C PRO A 348 -5.80 4.49 15.65
N LYS A 349 -5.09 5.52 16.12
CA LYS A 349 -4.14 5.42 17.23
C LYS A 349 -4.83 4.75 18.41
N ARG A 350 -4.61 3.45 18.61
CA ARG A 350 -4.83 2.84 19.92
C ARG A 350 -3.89 3.57 20.88
N THR A 351 -4.45 4.02 21.99
CA THR A 351 -3.73 4.62 23.12
C THR A 351 -2.40 3.92 23.34
N ALA A 352 -1.29 4.68 23.32
CA ALA A 352 0.03 4.12 23.56
C ALA A 352 0.02 3.42 24.93
N TYR A 353 0.38 2.14 24.98
CA TYR A 353 0.45 1.36 26.23
C TYR A 353 1.83 1.42 26.90
N TYR A 354 2.85 1.91 26.19
CA TYR A 354 4.25 1.87 26.63
C TYR A 354 4.96 3.20 26.40
N ALA A 355 5.83 3.55 27.34
CA ALA A 355 6.82 4.60 27.19
C ALA A 355 8.24 4.04 27.34
N PHE A 356 9.17 4.62 26.60
CA PHE A 356 10.56 4.21 26.55
C PHE A 356 11.47 5.40 26.88
N LEU A 357 12.23 5.29 27.96
CA LEU A 357 13.26 6.25 28.34
C LEU A 357 14.63 5.68 27.99
N GLU A 358 15.33 6.31 27.06
CA GLU A 358 16.70 5.97 26.70
C GLU A 358 17.67 6.99 27.34
N VAL A 359 18.67 6.49 28.06
CA VAL A 359 19.67 7.31 28.74
C VAL A 359 21.03 7.05 28.13
N CYS A 360 21.82 8.11 27.96
CA CYS A 360 23.09 8.10 27.21
C CYS A 360 22.89 7.82 25.70
N CYS A 361 21.76 8.26 25.15
CA CYS A 361 21.41 8.07 23.74
C CYS A 361 22.16 9.05 22.83
N ASP A 362 22.33 8.68 21.55
CA ASP A 362 22.74 9.63 20.51
C ASP A 362 21.58 10.55 20.09
N LYS A 363 21.88 11.70 19.47
CA LYS A 363 20.86 12.60 18.90
C LYS A 363 20.03 11.89 17.82
N ASP A 364 20.65 10.97 17.08
CA ASP A 364 20.01 10.15 16.04
C ASP A 364 19.86 8.68 16.46
N SER A 365 19.31 8.45 17.67
CA SER A 365 19.10 7.11 18.23
C SER A 365 18.20 6.22 17.34
N ALA A 366 18.65 4.99 17.08
CA ALA A 366 17.85 3.97 16.43
C ALA A 366 16.68 3.50 17.29
N LEU A 367 16.78 3.59 18.63
CA LEU A 367 15.68 3.29 19.54
C LEU A 367 14.61 4.39 19.51
N LYS A 368 14.98 5.67 19.35
CA LYS A 368 14.03 6.75 19.11
C LYS A 368 13.17 6.46 17.88
N ARG A 369 13.81 6.17 16.74
CA ARG A 369 13.11 5.82 15.49
C ARG A 369 12.21 4.60 15.67
N ALA A 370 12.74 3.52 16.26
CA ALA A 370 11.97 2.31 16.52
C ALA A 370 10.76 2.55 17.44
N CYS A 371 10.87 3.44 18.43
CA CYS A 371 9.77 3.82 19.31
C CYS A 371 8.70 4.62 18.57
N SER A 372 9.11 5.59 17.74
CA SER A 372 8.19 6.36 16.88
C SER A 372 7.37 5.43 15.98
N THR A 373 8.04 4.52 15.26
CA THR A 373 7.40 3.47 14.46
C THR A 373 6.44 2.59 15.28
N SER A 374 6.84 2.21 16.49
CA SER A 374 6.06 1.27 17.32
C SER A 374 4.91 1.94 18.09
N GLY A 375 4.70 3.25 17.92
CA GLY A 375 3.72 4.03 18.67
C GLY A 375 4.05 4.21 20.15
N PHE A 376 5.32 4.06 20.54
CA PHE A 376 5.77 4.22 21.92
C PHE A 376 6.07 5.69 22.18
N ARG A 377 5.70 6.18 23.36
CA ARG A 377 6.19 7.49 23.81
C ARG A 377 7.67 7.38 24.15
N TYR A 378 8.49 8.27 23.65
CA TYR A 378 9.94 8.19 23.79
C TYR A 378 10.50 9.46 24.41
N LEU A 379 11.45 9.29 25.33
CA LEU A 379 12.32 10.35 25.81
C LEU A 379 13.78 9.88 25.78
N GLY A 380 14.66 10.69 25.22
CA GLY A 380 16.10 10.42 25.15
C GLY A 380 16.90 11.43 25.98
N VAL A 381 17.82 10.95 26.81
CA VAL A 381 18.79 11.76 27.54
C VAL A 381 20.15 11.63 26.87
N SER A 382 20.50 12.61 26.04
CA SER A 382 21.74 12.60 25.26
C SER A 382 22.95 13.24 25.94
N SER A 383 22.73 14.03 26.99
CA SER A 383 23.80 14.77 27.69
C SER A 383 23.34 15.26 29.07
N ASN A 384 24.30 15.58 29.94
CA ASN A 384 24.09 16.23 31.25
C ASN A 384 23.15 15.44 32.18
N MET A 385 23.29 14.12 32.21
CA MET A 385 22.42 13.22 33.00
C MET A 385 22.60 13.39 34.52
N GLU A 386 23.74 13.94 34.94
CA GLU A 386 24.09 14.27 36.32
C GLU A 386 23.40 15.54 36.82
N MET A 387 22.93 16.41 35.91
CA MET A 387 22.33 17.68 36.28
C MET A 387 20.92 17.49 36.86
N LEU A 388 20.69 17.99 38.07
CA LEU A 388 19.40 17.90 38.77
C LEU A 388 18.22 18.42 37.95
N GLY A 389 18.43 19.45 37.12
CA GLY A 389 17.39 19.97 36.23
C GLY A 389 16.97 18.99 35.13
N VAL A 390 17.91 18.20 34.60
CA VAL A 390 17.62 17.13 33.62
C VAL A 390 16.91 15.99 34.33
N GLN A 391 17.40 15.58 35.50
CA GLN A 391 16.78 14.52 36.30
C GLN A 391 15.34 14.84 36.69
N ARG A 392 15.05 16.09 37.06
CA ARG A 392 13.69 16.56 37.36
C ARG A 392 12.76 16.43 36.15
N ARG A 393 13.16 16.96 34.98
CA ARG A 393 12.35 16.87 33.76
C ARG A 393 12.06 15.43 33.34
N VAL A 394 13.04 14.55 33.48
CA VAL A 394 12.87 13.13 33.16
C VAL A 394 11.90 12.47 34.15
N ARG A 395 12.00 12.79 35.44
CA ARG A 395 11.02 12.34 36.44
C ARG A 395 9.61 12.80 36.10
N ASP A 396 9.43 14.08 35.79
CA ASP A 396 8.14 14.66 35.45
C ASP A 396 7.52 13.95 34.23
N PHE A 397 8.34 13.68 33.20
CA PHE A 397 7.92 12.90 32.04
C PHE A 397 7.44 11.50 32.43
N VAL A 398 8.22 10.76 33.24
CA VAL A 398 7.91 9.39 33.65
C VAL A 398 6.63 9.35 34.49
N GLU A 399 6.48 10.25 35.46
CA GLU A 399 5.29 10.33 36.31
C GLU A 399 4.04 10.68 35.50
N GLN A 400 4.16 11.55 34.51
CA GLN A 400 3.08 11.82 33.57
C GLN A 400 2.68 10.55 32.81
N GLN A 401 3.64 9.78 32.29
CA GLN A 401 3.32 8.55 31.55
C GLN A 401 2.59 7.53 32.43
N LYS A 402 3.06 7.35 33.67
CA LYS A 402 2.42 6.46 34.64
C LYS A 402 1.03 6.91 35.02
N THR A 403 0.82 8.22 35.19
CA THR A 403 -0.52 8.81 35.48
C THR A 403 -1.50 8.54 34.34
N GLU A 404 -1.02 8.53 33.10
CA GLU A 404 -1.80 8.20 31.91
C GLU A 404 -1.95 6.68 31.68
N GLY A 405 -1.45 5.84 32.60
CA GLY A 405 -1.61 4.39 32.58
C GLY A 405 -0.61 3.64 31.70
N LEU A 406 0.48 4.28 31.28
CA LEU A 406 1.52 3.65 30.47
C LEU A 406 2.54 2.91 31.34
N LEU A 407 3.05 1.79 30.82
CA LEU A 407 4.19 1.08 31.39
C LEU A 407 5.49 1.68 30.87
N VAL A 408 6.40 2.06 31.78
CA VAL A 408 7.63 2.78 31.43
C VAL A 408 8.83 1.84 31.51
N HIS A 409 9.54 1.66 30.39
CA HIS A 409 10.83 0.97 30.37
C HIS A 409 11.99 1.97 30.32
N VAL A 410 13.00 1.76 31.17
CA VAL A 410 14.23 2.56 31.16
C VAL A 410 15.38 1.73 30.61
N HIS A 411 16.05 2.27 29.60
CA HIS A 411 17.23 1.67 29.02
C HIS A 411 18.40 2.63 29.12
N VAL A 412 19.44 2.24 29.87
CA VAL A 412 20.66 3.03 29.98
C VAL A 412 21.70 2.42 29.06
N SER A 413 21.95 3.11 27.93
CA SER A 413 22.85 2.62 26.90
C SER A 413 24.18 3.32 26.90
N THR A 414 25.27 2.64 27.25
CA THR A 414 26.58 3.28 27.34
C THR A 414 27.49 2.82 26.20
N PRO A 415 27.75 3.68 25.17
CA PRO A 415 28.61 3.28 24.08
C PRO A 415 30.04 3.06 24.57
N CYS A 416 30.58 1.92 24.18
CA CYS A 416 32.00 1.58 24.23
C CYS A 416 32.88 2.78 23.83
N ALA A 417 33.88 3.09 24.66
CA ALA A 417 34.88 4.14 24.50
C ALA A 417 35.31 4.32 23.04
N THR A 418 34.91 5.44 22.43
CA THR A 418 35.56 6.18 21.30
C THR A 418 34.59 7.16 20.61
N GLY A 419 33.27 6.94 20.71
CA GLY A 419 32.26 7.76 20.00
C GLY A 419 31.03 8.22 20.80
N SER A 420 31.02 8.01 22.13
CA SER A 420 29.87 8.34 22.97
C SER A 420 29.63 9.86 23.13
N PRO A 421 28.37 10.33 23.32
CA PRO A 421 28.04 11.70 23.75
C PRO A 421 28.74 12.14 25.05
N LEU A 422 29.39 11.20 25.76
CA LEU A 422 30.28 11.47 26.88
C LEU A 422 31.52 12.32 26.52
N ARG A 423 31.80 12.62 25.24
CA ARG A 423 32.85 13.59 24.84
C ARG A 423 32.67 14.98 25.49
N ASN A 424 31.46 15.30 25.96
CA ASN A 424 31.17 16.56 26.65
C ASN A 424 31.32 16.51 28.17
N PHE A 425 31.64 15.36 28.79
CA PHE A 425 32.08 15.30 30.19
C PHE A 425 33.53 15.80 30.28
N HIS A 426 33.71 17.09 29.96
CA HIS A 426 34.92 17.90 30.09
C HIS A 426 36.22 17.30 29.53
N ALA A 427 36.74 17.96 28.49
CA ALA A 427 38.15 17.86 28.10
C ALA A 427 39.03 18.15 29.33
N GLY A 428 39.53 17.11 30.00
CA GLY A 428 40.39 17.23 31.20
C GLY A 428 40.09 16.23 32.34
N VAL A 429 38.97 15.51 32.33
CA VAL A 429 38.64 14.53 33.38
C VAL A 429 39.02 13.11 32.93
N GLY A 430 39.77 12.37 33.75
CA GLY A 430 40.19 11.01 33.43
C GLY A 430 39.01 10.03 33.31
N GLU A 431 39.11 9.04 32.42
CA GLU A 431 38.05 8.06 32.09
C GLU A 431 37.39 7.44 33.34
N THR A 432 38.18 7.12 34.37
CA THR A 432 37.69 6.57 35.64
C THR A 432 36.70 7.49 36.36
N GLU A 433 36.93 8.79 36.35
CA GLU A 433 36.10 9.77 37.06
C GLU A 433 34.80 10.06 36.29
N THR A 434 34.87 10.12 34.96
CA THR A 434 33.69 10.19 34.08
C THR A 434 32.76 8.99 34.31
N TRP A 435 33.30 7.79 34.44
CA TRP A 435 32.51 6.59 34.71
C TRP A 435 31.85 6.58 36.09
N LYS A 436 32.49 7.16 37.11
CA LYS A 436 31.84 7.32 38.43
C LYS A 436 30.61 8.20 38.34
N ILE A 437 30.67 9.30 37.58
CA ILE A 437 29.54 10.22 37.40
C ILE A 437 28.39 9.52 36.65
N VAL A 438 28.70 8.81 35.56
CA VAL A 438 27.69 8.05 34.78
C VAL A 438 27.02 7.00 35.65
N MET A 439 27.78 6.14 36.33
CA MET A 439 27.20 5.05 37.14
C MET A 439 26.47 5.55 38.38
N SER A 440 26.93 6.64 39.00
CA SER A 440 26.21 7.27 40.12
C SER A 440 24.87 7.85 39.65
N SER A 441 24.84 8.44 38.46
CA SER A 441 23.62 9.03 37.89
C SER A 441 22.67 7.96 37.31
N ALA A 442 23.20 6.88 36.74
CA ALA A 442 22.40 5.79 36.16
C ALA A 442 21.45 5.17 37.17
N SER A 443 21.86 5.05 38.44
CA SER A 443 21.02 4.52 39.53
C SER A 443 19.70 5.29 39.67
N PHE A 444 19.72 6.62 39.48
CA PHE A 444 18.51 7.45 39.54
C PHE A 444 17.55 7.07 38.42
N TYR A 445 18.03 7.02 37.17
CA TYR A 445 17.19 6.75 36.01
C TYR A 445 16.62 5.34 36.02
N LEU A 446 17.45 4.33 36.30
CA LEU A 446 17.03 2.93 36.35
C LEU A 446 15.90 2.71 37.38
N SER A 447 15.86 3.50 38.46
CA SER A 447 14.81 3.44 39.47
C SER A 447 13.46 4.04 39.07
N LEU A 448 13.40 4.81 37.97
CA LEU A 448 12.17 5.46 37.53
C LEU A 448 11.23 4.51 36.77
N GLY A 449 11.78 3.48 36.12
CA GLY A 449 11.03 2.58 35.25
C GLY A 449 10.19 1.54 36.00
N ASP A 450 9.15 1.05 35.35
CA ASP A 450 8.47 -0.20 35.71
C ASP A 450 9.33 -1.43 35.42
N GLN A 451 10.20 -1.29 34.41
CA GLN A 451 11.21 -2.24 33.99
C GLN A 451 12.46 -1.47 33.57
N ALA A 452 13.64 -2.05 33.79
CA ALA A 452 14.90 -1.39 33.44
C ALA A 452 15.89 -2.35 32.79
N SER A 453 16.79 -1.79 31.99
CA SER A 453 17.89 -2.53 31.34
C SER A 453 19.12 -1.65 31.17
N PHE A 454 20.28 -2.29 31.15
CA PHE A 454 21.58 -1.65 30.97
C PHE A 454 22.48 -2.57 30.15
N GLU A 455 23.35 -2.02 29.33
CA GLU A 455 24.29 -2.80 28.54
C GLU A 455 25.68 -2.16 28.43
N LEU A 456 26.66 -3.02 28.23
CA LEU A 456 28.04 -2.70 27.89
C LEU A 456 28.62 -3.82 26.99
N PRO A 457 29.75 -3.58 26.30
CA PRO A 457 30.51 -4.66 25.66
C PRO A 457 30.83 -5.77 26.64
N LYS A 458 30.64 -7.03 26.24
CA LYS A 458 30.70 -8.20 27.15
C LYS A 458 32.02 -8.36 27.89
N HIS A 459 33.14 -8.04 27.25
CA HIS A 459 34.49 -8.19 27.80
C HIS A 459 35.09 -6.86 28.29
N ASN A 460 34.26 -5.90 28.70
CA ASN A 460 34.72 -4.62 29.20
C ASN A 460 35.05 -4.69 30.71
N GLN A 461 36.22 -4.18 31.12
CA GLN A 461 36.66 -4.15 32.53
C GLN A 461 35.75 -3.34 33.47
N ILE A 462 34.86 -2.50 32.92
CA ILE A 462 33.87 -1.76 33.72
C ILE A 462 32.93 -2.71 34.46
N TRP A 463 32.67 -3.89 33.90
CA TRP A 463 31.86 -4.92 34.56
C TRP A 463 32.44 -5.32 35.91
N ASP A 464 33.77 -5.36 36.04
CA ASP A 464 34.47 -5.82 37.25
C ASP A 464 34.64 -4.72 38.32
N ARG A 465 34.16 -3.49 38.05
CA ARG A 465 34.28 -2.37 38.98
C ARG A 465 33.22 -2.48 40.08
N GLU A 466 33.64 -2.31 41.33
CA GLU A 466 32.78 -2.39 42.52
C GLU A 466 31.55 -1.47 42.43
N LEU A 467 31.73 -0.23 41.98
CA LEU A 467 30.63 0.73 41.81
C LEU A 467 29.59 0.22 40.80
N THR A 468 30.03 -0.43 39.73
CA THR A 468 29.15 -0.97 38.68
C THR A 468 28.29 -2.08 39.23
N HIS A 469 28.89 -3.05 39.94
CA HIS A 469 28.16 -4.11 40.63
C HIS A 469 27.14 -3.55 41.61
N LYS A 470 27.57 -2.65 42.50
CA LYS A 470 26.69 -2.03 43.51
C LYS A 470 25.53 -1.28 42.88
N THR A 471 25.75 -0.52 41.81
CA THR A 471 24.67 0.22 41.13
C THR A 471 23.66 -0.74 40.49
N LEU A 472 24.12 -1.73 39.72
CA LEU A 472 23.23 -2.65 39.01
C LEU A 472 22.42 -3.53 39.97
N GLU A 473 23.05 -4.01 41.04
CA GLU A 473 22.39 -4.78 42.09
C GLU A 473 21.33 -3.95 42.83
N ARG A 474 21.67 -2.73 43.24
CA ARG A 474 20.71 -1.81 43.89
C ARG A 474 19.53 -1.43 43.00
N SER A 475 19.75 -1.37 41.68
CA SER A 475 18.69 -1.13 40.70
C SER A 475 17.92 -2.41 40.31
N GLY A 476 18.29 -3.58 40.84
CA GLY A 476 17.60 -4.85 40.62
C GLY A 476 17.89 -5.52 39.27
N LEU A 477 18.96 -5.11 38.56
CA LEU A 477 19.33 -5.68 37.26
C LEU A 477 20.10 -6.99 37.45
N ILE A 478 19.40 -8.02 37.91
CA ILE A 478 19.98 -9.33 38.29
C ILE A 478 20.01 -10.35 37.15
N PHE A 479 19.22 -10.15 36.09
CA PHE A 479 19.21 -11.03 34.93
C PHE A 479 20.21 -10.55 33.90
N SER A 480 20.99 -11.45 33.29
CA SER A 480 22.01 -11.11 32.30
C SER A 480 21.96 -12.02 31.08
N GLY A 481 22.22 -11.46 29.90
CA GLY A 481 22.30 -12.22 28.67
C GLY A 481 23.17 -11.57 27.60
N THR A 482 23.52 -12.36 26.60
CA THR A 482 24.46 -11.98 25.54
C THR A 482 23.75 -11.67 24.22
N VAL A 483 24.09 -10.54 23.62
CA VAL A 483 23.69 -10.17 22.25
C VAL A 483 24.95 -10.14 21.37
N ARG A 484 24.93 -10.88 20.26
CA ARG A 484 26.03 -10.91 19.27
C ARG A 484 25.69 -10.02 18.08
N LEU A 485 26.54 -9.04 17.79
CA LEU A 485 26.28 -8.05 16.74
C LEU A 485 26.30 -8.64 15.31
N CYS A 486 26.91 -9.81 15.11
CA CYS A 486 26.86 -10.53 13.84
C CYS A 486 25.42 -10.93 13.43
N LYS A 487 24.50 -11.06 14.40
CA LYS A 487 23.08 -11.33 14.16
C LYS A 487 22.23 -10.08 13.95
N THR A 488 22.83 -8.88 13.96
CA THR A 488 22.10 -7.61 13.83
C THR A 488 22.28 -6.94 12.47
N GLY A 489 22.96 -7.61 11.52
CA GLY A 489 23.24 -7.09 10.18
C GLY A 489 24.40 -6.10 10.11
N LEU A 490 25.17 -5.95 11.19
CA LEU A 490 26.38 -5.11 11.18
C LEU A 490 27.55 -5.87 10.54
N ILE A 491 28.13 -5.27 9.51
CA ILE A 491 29.27 -5.81 8.74
C ILE A 491 30.50 -4.89 8.82
N GLY A 492 31.68 -5.49 8.77
CA GLY A 492 32.98 -4.80 8.68
C GLY A 492 33.29 -4.32 7.26
N LYS A 493 34.47 -3.71 7.08
CA LYS A 493 34.95 -3.21 5.78
C LYS A 493 35.01 -4.28 4.68
N SER A 494 35.34 -5.51 5.06
CA SER A 494 35.44 -6.70 4.20
C SER A 494 34.10 -7.38 3.92
N CYS A 495 32.97 -6.76 4.30
CA CYS A 495 31.63 -7.35 4.26
C CYS A 495 31.44 -8.57 5.17
N LEU A 496 32.39 -8.90 6.03
CA LEU A 496 32.24 -9.95 7.05
C LEU A 496 31.41 -9.47 8.25
N PRO A 497 30.62 -10.34 8.92
CA PRO A 497 29.84 -9.97 10.11
C PRO A 497 30.73 -9.53 11.28
N ILE A 498 30.26 -8.58 12.09
CA ILE A 498 31.02 -8.10 13.25
C ILE A 498 30.84 -9.04 14.45
N GLY A 499 31.93 -9.66 14.93
CA GLY A 499 31.91 -10.61 16.05
C GLY A 499 31.77 -10.02 17.46
N LYS A 500 31.55 -8.70 17.59
CA LYS A 500 31.43 -8.00 18.87
C LYS A 500 30.20 -8.49 19.65
N GLN A 501 30.35 -8.63 20.96
CA GLN A 501 29.29 -9.07 21.86
C GLN A 501 28.96 -7.97 22.87
N LEU A 502 27.68 -7.75 23.12
CA LEU A 502 27.15 -6.92 24.19
C LEU A 502 26.58 -7.81 25.28
N ARG A 503 26.79 -7.44 26.53
CA ARG A 503 26.09 -8.02 27.67
C ARG A 503 24.99 -7.05 28.08
N PHE A 504 23.76 -7.53 28.05
CA PHE A 504 22.60 -6.84 28.60
C PHE A 504 22.32 -7.37 30.00
N VAL A 505 21.96 -6.48 30.91
CA VAL A 505 21.39 -6.82 32.21
C VAL A 505 20.03 -6.13 32.35
N SER A 506 19.09 -6.74 33.06
CA SER A 506 17.73 -6.22 33.20
C SER A 506 17.09 -6.67 34.51
N THR A 507 16.05 -5.94 34.92
CA THR A 507 15.14 -6.33 36.00
C THR A 507 14.18 -7.46 35.61
N SER A 508 14.10 -7.85 34.33
CA SER A 508 13.26 -8.96 33.86
C SER A 508 14.07 -10.08 33.18
N GLY A 509 13.77 -11.32 33.55
CA GLY A 509 14.33 -12.52 32.94
C GLY A 509 13.80 -12.75 31.52
N ALA A 510 12.50 -12.52 31.28
CA ALA A 510 11.89 -12.66 29.96
C ALA A 510 12.49 -11.67 28.93
N PHE A 511 12.83 -10.44 29.35
CA PHE A 511 13.53 -9.48 28.49
C PHE A 511 14.84 -10.05 27.96
N VAL A 512 15.69 -10.51 28.87
CA VAL A 512 17.02 -11.04 28.55
C VAL A 512 16.90 -12.31 27.71
N THR A 513 16.01 -13.22 28.10
CA THR A 513 15.76 -14.48 27.38
C THR A 513 15.28 -14.23 25.95
N SER A 514 14.45 -13.20 25.74
CA SER A 514 13.97 -12.79 24.42
C SER A 514 15.13 -12.30 23.53
N LEU A 515 16.04 -11.50 24.09
CA LEU A 515 17.24 -11.05 23.37
C LEU A 515 18.19 -12.21 23.05
N GLU A 516 18.46 -13.11 23.99
CA GLU A 516 19.37 -14.24 23.78
C GLU A 516 18.81 -15.24 22.76
N ARG A 517 17.50 -15.51 22.80
CA ARG A 517 16.84 -16.37 21.80
C ARG A 517 17.06 -15.85 20.38
N ARG A 518 17.07 -14.52 20.21
CA ARG A 518 17.17 -13.87 18.90
C ARG A 518 18.62 -13.61 18.47
N PHE A 519 19.51 -13.29 19.40
CA PHE A 519 20.85 -12.77 19.09
C PHE A 519 21.99 -13.46 19.85
N GLY A 520 21.70 -14.47 20.68
CA GLY A 520 22.69 -15.09 21.58
C GLY A 520 23.57 -16.15 20.92
N GLN A 521 23.08 -16.80 19.86
CA GLN A 521 23.81 -17.85 19.13
C GLN A 521 24.48 -17.29 17.87
N CYS A 522 25.59 -17.91 17.46
CA CYS A 522 26.35 -17.50 16.29
C CYS A 522 26.78 -18.73 15.47
N ASP A 523 26.42 -18.70 14.20
CA ASP A 523 26.70 -19.76 13.22
C ASP A 523 27.52 -19.20 12.04
N CYS A 524 28.09 -18.01 12.22
CA CYS A 524 28.92 -17.38 11.19
C CYS A 524 30.23 -18.16 11.05
N PRO A 525 30.63 -18.52 9.81
CA PRO A 525 31.89 -19.23 9.58
C PRO A 525 33.11 -18.35 9.91
N GLU A 526 33.00 -17.04 9.70
CA GLU A 526 34.04 -16.07 9.96
C GLU A 526 33.45 -14.72 10.42
N HIS A 527 34.25 -13.93 11.14
CA HIS A 527 33.92 -12.57 11.54
C HIS A 527 35.01 -11.59 11.09
N ALA A 528 34.61 -10.35 10.85
CA ALA A 528 35.54 -9.27 10.53
C ALA A 528 36.62 -9.12 11.61
N ALA A 529 37.87 -8.94 11.16
CA ALA A 529 38.99 -8.66 12.06
C ALA A 529 38.82 -7.28 12.75
N LEU A 530 39.45 -7.09 13.91
CA LEU A 530 39.22 -5.90 14.75
C LEU A 530 39.55 -4.58 14.02
N ASN A 531 40.58 -4.57 13.17
CA ASN A 531 40.98 -3.43 12.34
C ASN A 531 39.99 -3.11 11.20
N GLU A 532 39.09 -4.03 10.88
CA GLU A 532 38.04 -3.88 9.87
C GLU A 532 36.72 -3.36 10.45
N VAL A 533 36.62 -3.27 11.79
CA VAL A 533 35.45 -2.77 12.50
C VAL A 533 35.40 -1.24 12.44
N HIS A 534 34.30 -0.69 11.93
CA HIS A 534 34.01 0.74 12.06
C HIS A 534 33.45 1.02 13.46
N PHE A 535 34.33 1.34 14.42
CA PHE A 535 33.95 1.53 15.83
C PHE A 535 32.82 2.55 16.02
N GLY A 536 32.81 3.66 15.27
CA GLY A 536 31.71 4.63 15.29
C GLY A 536 30.35 4.07 14.86
N LYS A 537 30.31 3.13 13.91
CA LYS A 537 29.06 2.44 13.51
C LYS A 537 28.60 1.41 14.54
N THR A 538 29.53 0.80 15.27
CA THR A 538 29.21 -0.17 16.36
C THR A 538 28.95 0.48 17.72
N ALA A 539 29.08 1.81 17.79
CA ALA A 539 28.69 2.60 18.95
C ALA A 539 27.18 2.92 18.94
N LEU A 540 26.53 2.75 17.79
CA LEU A 540 25.09 2.95 17.59
C LEU A 540 24.38 1.60 17.47
N TYR A 541 23.14 1.54 17.94
CA TYR A 541 22.30 0.37 17.70
C TYR A 541 21.91 0.27 16.22
N SER A 542 22.05 -0.94 15.67
CA SER A 542 21.41 -1.25 14.39
C SER A 542 19.88 -1.18 14.53
N PRO A 543 19.14 -0.87 13.45
CA PRO A 543 17.67 -0.93 13.47
C PRO A 543 17.13 -2.32 13.88
N VAL A 544 17.85 -3.39 13.54
CA VAL A 544 17.50 -4.77 13.91
C VAL A 544 17.56 -4.96 15.42
N LEU A 545 18.64 -4.49 16.06
CA LEU A 545 18.81 -4.60 17.50
C LEU A 545 17.85 -3.69 18.26
N ALA A 546 17.65 -2.44 17.81
CA ALA A 546 16.70 -1.52 18.43
C ALA A 546 15.27 -2.12 18.51
N ARG A 547 14.77 -2.69 17.40
CA ARG A 547 13.48 -3.41 17.39
C ARG A 547 13.49 -4.65 18.28
N GLY A 548 14.63 -5.35 18.34
CA GLY A 548 14.83 -6.47 19.25
C GLY A 548 14.64 -6.09 20.72
N ILE A 549 15.21 -4.95 21.13
CA ILE A 549 15.10 -4.39 22.49
C ILE A 549 13.64 -4.04 22.80
N LEU A 550 12.91 -3.39 21.89
CA LEU A 550 11.48 -3.06 22.12
C LEU A 550 10.60 -4.32 22.24
N ASN A 551 10.88 -5.36 21.46
CA ASN A 551 10.15 -6.62 21.59
C ASN A 551 10.48 -7.34 22.90
N ALA A 552 11.76 -7.36 23.31
CA ALA A 552 12.18 -7.90 24.58
C ALA A 552 11.52 -7.17 25.76
N MET A 553 11.38 -5.84 25.67
CA MET A 553 10.64 -5.03 26.64
C MET A 553 9.19 -5.50 26.77
N LYS A 554 8.47 -5.66 25.65
CA LYS A 554 7.07 -6.15 25.68
C LYS A 554 6.96 -7.52 26.36
N GLU A 555 7.89 -8.44 26.10
CA GLU A 555 7.91 -9.74 26.76
C GLU A 555 8.17 -9.63 28.26
N GLY A 556 9.06 -8.72 28.69
CA GLY A 556 9.28 -8.45 30.10
C GLY A 556 8.04 -7.93 30.83
N PHE A 557 7.30 -7.00 30.22
CA PHE A 557 6.05 -6.52 30.81
C PHE A 557 4.96 -7.59 30.89
N LYS A 558 4.91 -8.53 29.92
CA LYS A 558 3.98 -9.68 29.98
C LYS A 558 4.27 -10.60 31.16
N GLU A 559 5.55 -10.91 31.40
CA GLU A 559 6.00 -11.75 32.52
C GLU A 559 5.61 -11.13 33.87
N SER A 560 5.71 -9.81 34.00
CA SER A 560 5.37 -9.09 35.24
C SER A 560 3.88 -9.07 35.61
N GLY A 561 3.00 -9.64 34.77
CA GLY A 561 1.54 -9.63 34.98
C GLY A 561 0.87 -8.27 34.82
N LYS A 562 1.62 -7.24 34.40
CA LYS A 562 1.15 -5.86 34.22
C LYS A 562 0.30 -5.65 32.95
N ILE A 563 0.13 -6.69 32.13
CA ILE A 563 -0.74 -6.68 30.94
C ILE A 563 -1.73 -7.85 31.10
N LYS A 564 -3.02 -7.57 31.29
CA LYS A 564 -4.07 -8.58 31.15
C LYS A 564 -4.25 -8.88 29.65
N ARG A 565 -4.26 -10.16 29.29
CA ARG A 565 -4.47 -10.66 27.93
C ARG A 565 -5.74 -10.09 27.29
#